data_AF-F5R7U7-F1
#
_entry.id   AF-F5R7U7-F1
#
_cell.length_a   1.000
_cell.length_b   1.000
_cell.length_c   1.000
_cell.angle_alpha   90.00
_cell.angle_beta   90.00
_cell.angle_gamma   90.00
#
_symmetry.space_group_name_H-M   'P 1'
#
loop_
_entity.id
_entity.type
_entity.pdbx_description
1 polymer ?
#
loop_
_entity_poly.entity_id
_entity_poly.type
_entity_poly.pdbx_seq_one_letter_code
_entity_poly.pdbx_strand_id
1 'polypeptide(L)'
;MKIRFLGAAATVTGSRYLLTHGAHRLLVDCGLFQGVKNIRSRNWKPFPVAPRDLSAVVLTHAHLDHSGFLPRLMREGFHGPVWATSATRELADILLEDSAHLQEEDARHANRYGYSKHHPAEPLYTAEDARQVMKQFRATGFGEPVDVGPFRITFQRAGHILGAASVRVECAGRSISFSGDVGRPDDPVMLPPERLAPTDWLVLESTYGDRLHPEHDPYAALADIVNRTVSRGGTVLLPSFAVGRTQALMYLLSRLMDEQRIPSLPVFLDSPMAIDVTGVFRHFQGEHRLGPDACDRLQSMVTYTRSPEDSEALSANRFPKIILAGAGMLNGGRILHHLLAFGGDPRNTVVIAGYQAEGTRGDALLKGTRSLRIFGRDAPIGCEVAQIEGLSAHADYRELLDWLRPLDRAPERVFVTHGEPLAADSLRQKLERELGWRAVVPEQDDEFDLD
;
A
#
# COMPACT_ATOMS: atom_id res chain seq x y z
N MET A 1 23.76 -18.01 7.58
CA MET A 1 23.19 -16.74 7.08
C MET A 1 22.34 -16.18 8.22
N LYS A 2 22.21 -14.87 8.40
CA LYS A 2 21.37 -14.32 9.48
C LYS A 2 20.29 -13.41 8.95
N ILE A 3 19.14 -13.39 9.62
CA ILE A 3 18.06 -12.41 9.40
C ILE A 3 17.82 -11.61 10.67
N ARG A 4 17.70 -10.28 10.52
CA ARG A 4 17.31 -9.37 11.59
C ARG A 4 16.07 -8.56 11.20
N PHE A 5 15.09 -8.46 12.09
CA PHE A 5 13.81 -7.79 11.85
C PHE A 5 13.86 -6.34 12.33
N LEU A 6 14.06 -5.39 11.41
CA LEU A 6 14.23 -3.97 11.75
C LEU A 6 12.91 -3.17 11.73
N GLY A 7 11.84 -3.77 11.20
CA GLY A 7 10.51 -3.17 11.12
C GLY A 7 9.46 -4.17 10.62
N ALA A 8 8.19 -3.74 10.57
CA ALA A 8 7.02 -4.62 10.38
C ALA A 8 6.96 -5.85 11.32
N ALA A 9 7.62 -5.78 12.47
CA ALA A 9 7.52 -6.74 13.56
C ALA A 9 6.53 -6.20 14.59
N ALA A 10 5.45 -6.95 14.83
CA ALA A 10 4.30 -6.53 15.65
C ALA A 10 3.64 -5.21 15.20
N THR A 11 3.71 -4.90 13.90
CA THR A 11 3.04 -3.74 13.27
C THR A 11 2.89 -3.97 11.76
N VAL A 12 1.94 -3.27 11.14
CA VAL A 12 1.65 -3.35 9.69
C VAL A 12 2.58 -2.47 8.85
N THR A 13 3.45 -1.62 9.41
CA THR A 13 4.20 -0.66 8.58
C THR A 13 5.69 -0.62 8.88
N GLY A 14 6.46 -0.06 7.94
CA GLY A 14 7.90 0.10 8.08
C GLY A 14 8.66 -1.19 7.83
N SER A 15 8.25 -1.98 6.84
CA SER A 15 8.88 -3.24 6.44
C SER A 15 10.36 -3.05 6.14
N ARG A 16 11.21 -3.77 6.90
CA ARG A 16 12.67 -3.72 6.84
C ARG A 16 13.26 -5.02 7.39
N TYR A 17 13.89 -5.81 6.54
CA TYR A 17 14.49 -7.09 6.92
C TYR A 17 15.93 -7.14 6.47
N LEU A 18 16.87 -7.31 7.41
CA LEU A 18 18.29 -7.31 7.11
C LEU A 18 18.83 -8.72 7.04
N LEU A 19 19.27 -9.14 5.87
CA LEU A 19 20.04 -10.36 5.68
C LEU A 19 21.54 -10.06 5.79
N THR A 20 22.26 -10.91 6.51
CA THR A 20 23.72 -10.81 6.67
C THR A 20 24.39 -12.14 6.36
N HIS A 21 25.43 -12.10 5.52
CA HIS A 21 26.32 -13.24 5.25
C HIS A 21 27.77 -12.74 5.12
N GLY A 22 28.62 -13.12 6.07
CA GLY A 22 29.98 -12.57 6.17
C GLY A 22 29.95 -11.05 6.34
N ALA A 23 30.64 -10.33 5.45
CA ALA A 23 30.66 -8.86 5.43
C ALA A 23 29.51 -8.24 4.60
N HIS A 24 28.70 -9.06 3.92
CA HIS A 24 27.63 -8.57 3.04
C HIS A 24 26.32 -8.42 3.78
N ARG A 25 25.61 -7.32 3.51
CA ARG A 25 24.33 -6.97 4.13
C ARG A 25 23.33 -6.60 3.03
N LEU A 26 22.24 -7.35 2.93
CA LEU A 26 21.15 -7.09 1.99
C LEU A 26 19.93 -6.64 2.79
N LEU A 27 19.35 -5.50 2.44
CA LEU A 27 18.10 -5.05 3.06
C LEU A 27 16.92 -5.39 2.13
N VAL A 28 15.96 -6.15 2.62
CA VAL A 28 14.68 -6.38 1.94
C VAL A 28 13.64 -5.43 2.53
N ASP A 29 13.06 -4.61 1.66
CA ASP A 29 12.23 -3.45 1.94
C ASP A 29 12.89 -2.36 2.80
N CYS A 30 12.47 -1.12 2.58
CA CYS A 30 12.91 0.08 3.28
C CYS A 30 11.72 1.01 3.52
N GLY A 31 10.75 0.51 4.28
CA GLY A 31 9.47 1.17 4.49
C GLY A 31 9.43 2.31 5.52
N LEU A 32 8.47 3.22 5.39
CA LEU A 32 8.07 4.18 6.41
C LEU A 32 7.13 3.54 7.45
N PHE A 33 7.37 3.85 8.71
CA PHE A 33 6.40 3.61 9.77
C PHE A 33 5.25 4.63 9.67
N GLN A 34 4.02 4.16 9.48
CA GLN A 34 2.83 5.01 9.36
C GLN A 34 1.85 4.76 10.52
N GLY A 35 0.80 5.58 10.64
CA GLY A 35 -0.21 5.46 11.70
C GLY A 35 0.04 6.35 12.92
N VAL A 36 -0.15 5.79 14.13
CA VAL A 36 -0.06 6.53 15.39
C VAL A 36 1.32 7.14 15.64
N LYS A 37 1.35 8.22 16.44
CA LYS A 37 2.55 9.08 16.61
C LYS A 37 3.77 8.31 17.11
N ASN A 38 3.61 7.38 18.03
CA ASN A 38 4.69 6.54 18.56
C ASN A 38 5.35 5.71 17.45
N ILE A 39 4.56 5.11 16.55
CA ILE A 39 5.05 4.35 15.39
C ILE A 39 5.74 5.30 14.40
N ARG A 40 5.08 6.39 13.98
CA ARG A 40 5.67 7.38 13.06
C ARG A 40 6.98 8.00 13.56
N SER A 41 7.11 8.19 14.88
CA SER A 41 8.34 8.74 15.48
C SER A 41 9.57 7.86 15.27
N ARG A 42 9.39 6.55 15.00
CA ARG A 42 10.47 5.62 14.70
C ARG A 42 11.21 6.00 13.41
N ASN A 43 10.54 6.64 12.44
CA ASN A 43 11.20 7.15 11.25
C ASN A 43 12.27 8.20 11.57
N TRP A 44 12.22 8.87 12.73
CA TRP A 44 13.20 9.88 13.10
C TRP A 44 14.45 9.34 13.78
N LYS A 45 14.42 8.09 14.23
CA LYS A 45 15.57 7.44 14.87
C LYS A 45 16.67 7.15 13.83
N PRO A 46 17.95 7.15 14.23
CA PRO A 46 19.04 6.72 13.36
C PRO A 46 18.80 5.29 12.85
N PHE A 47 19.22 5.00 11.61
CA PHE A 47 19.15 3.64 11.09
C PHE A 47 20.01 2.70 11.98
N PRO A 48 19.52 1.51 12.34
CA PRO A 48 20.18 0.63 13.32
C PRO A 48 21.47 -0.04 12.79
N VAL A 49 21.80 0.18 11.51
CA VAL A 49 23.02 -0.27 10.85
C VAL A 49 23.61 0.92 10.10
N ALA A 50 24.94 0.99 9.95
CA ALA A 50 25.53 2.05 9.14
C ALA A 50 25.06 1.90 7.67
N PRO A 51 24.37 2.89 7.08
CA PRO A 51 23.80 2.74 5.73
C PRO A 51 24.83 2.41 4.64
N ARG A 52 26.07 2.89 4.81
CA ARG A 52 27.21 2.57 3.93
C ARG A 52 27.63 1.10 3.92
N ASP A 53 27.25 0.33 4.95
CA ASP A 53 27.58 -1.10 5.06
C ASP A 53 26.57 -1.98 4.31
N LEU A 54 25.47 -1.41 3.81
CA LEU A 54 24.47 -2.13 3.02
C LEU A 54 24.99 -2.34 1.59
N SER A 55 25.01 -3.59 1.15
CA SER A 55 25.41 -3.98 -0.20
C SER A 55 24.35 -3.60 -1.24
N ALA A 56 23.06 -3.74 -0.90
CA ALA A 56 21.94 -3.29 -1.72
C ALA A 56 20.65 -3.23 -0.88
N VAL A 57 19.62 -2.60 -1.46
CA VAL A 57 18.23 -2.73 -1.04
C VAL A 57 17.45 -3.49 -2.11
N VAL A 58 16.49 -4.32 -1.70
CA VAL A 58 15.55 -5.01 -2.59
C VAL A 58 14.14 -4.66 -2.18
N LEU A 59 13.31 -4.17 -3.09
CA LEU A 59 11.92 -3.85 -2.81
C LEU A 59 10.99 -4.95 -3.30
N THR A 60 10.09 -5.39 -2.43
CA THR A 60 8.97 -6.26 -2.80
C THR A 60 7.97 -5.53 -3.68
N HIS A 61 7.63 -4.28 -3.32
CA HIS A 61 6.71 -3.44 -4.08
C HIS A 61 6.84 -1.95 -3.69
N ALA A 62 6.03 -1.10 -4.33
CA ALA A 62 6.22 0.36 -4.32
C ALA A 62 5.58 1.09 -3.12
N HIS A 63 4.70 0.48 -2.34
CA HIS A 63 4.02 1.18 -1.24
C HIS A 63 5.00 1.79 -0.24
N LEU A 64 4.63 2.92 0.36
CA LEU A 64 5.54 3.73 1.18
C LEU A 64 5.98 3.04 2.48
N ASP A 65 5.20 2.10 2.99
CA ASP A 65 5.55 1.20 4.09
C ASP A 65 6.49 0.06 3.70
N HIS A 66 6.88 -0.02 2.41
CA HIS A 66 7.94 -0.90 1.90
C HIS A 66 9.08 -0.12 1.20
N SER A 67 8.83 1.08 0.65
CA SER A 67 9.81 1.84 -0.13
C SER A 67 10.15 3.22 0.45
N GLY A 68 9.25 3.79 1.25
CA GLY A 68 9.22 5.23 1.52
C GLY A 68 10.37 5.78 2.36
N PHE A 69 11.17 4.94 3.01
CA PHE A 69 12.32 5.39 3.80
C PHE A 69 13.61 5.46 2.97
N LEU A 70 13.59 4.96 1.73
CA LEU A 70 14.74 4.97 0.83
C LEU A 70 15.43 6.34 0.67
N PRO A 71 14.71 7.46 0.42
CA PRO A 71 15.37 8.76 0.25
C PRO A 71 16.15 9.18 1.51
N ARG A 72 15.60 8.89 2.70
CA ARG A 72 16.29 9.16 3.96
C ARG A 72 17.48 8.24 4.17
N LEU A 73 17.36 6.94 3.87
CA LEU A 73 18.48 6.00 3.97
C LEU A 73 19.66 6.44 3.08
N MET A 74 19.38 6.90 1.85
CA MET A 74 20.37 7.48 0.96
C MET A 74 21.04 8.70 1.59
N ARG A 75 20.27 9.64 2.14
CA ARG A 75 20.79 10.82 2.82
C ARG A 75 21.66 10.49 4.04
N GLU A 76 21.36 9.39 4.73
CA GLU A 76 22.16 8.87 5.86
C GLU A 76 23.43 8.10 5.41
N GLY A 77 23.70 8.00 4.11
CA GLY A 77 24.96 7.52 3.55
C GLY A 77 24.88 6.19 2.79
N PHE A 78 23.68 5.75 2.38
CA PHE A 78 23.53 4.60 1.49
C PHE A 78 23.78 4.99 0.02
N HIS A 79 24.66 4.23 -0.64
CA HIS A 79 25.07 4.46 -2.03
C HIS A 79 24.95 3.21 -2.91
N GLY A 80 24.41 2.11 -2.38
CA GLY A 80 24.24 0.86 -3.12
C GLY A 80 23.06 0.90 -4.09
N PRO A 81 22.90 -0.15 -4.92
CA PRO A 81 21.75 -0.26 -5.81
C PRO A 81 20.46 -0.61 -5.04
N VAL A 82 19.32 -0.17 -5.60
CA VAL A 82 17.98 -0.56 -5.17
C VAL A 82 17.36 -1.44 -6.25
N TRP A 83 17.16 -2.72 -5.98
CA TRP A 83 16.56 -3.67 -6.92
C TRP A 83 15.05 -3.76 -6.74
N ALA A 84 14.32 -3.71 -7.85
CA ALA A 84 12.87 -3.87 -7.86
C ALA A 84 12.41 -4.38 -9.24
N THR A 85 11.15 -4.79 -9.34
CA THR A 85 10.53 -5.02 -10.65
C THR A 85 10.38 -3.70 -11.43
N SER A 86 10.29 -3.78 -12.77
CA SER A 86 10.14 -2.61 -13.63
C SER A 86 8.94 -1.74 -13.24
N ALA A 87 7.77 -2.36 -13.03
CA ALA A 87 6.58 -1.66 -12.56
C ALA A 87 6.73 -1.06 -11.17
N THR A 88 7.36 -1.77 -10.22
CA THR A 88 7.64 -1.24 -8.88
C THR A 88 8.53 0.00 -8.95
N ARG A 89 9.53 0.01 -9.84
CA ARG A 89 10.40 1.19 -10.03
C ARG A 89 9.61 2.39 -10.56
N GLU A 90 8.76 2.22 -11.57
CA GLU A 90 7.95 3.32 -12.12
C GLU A 90 6.97 3.86 -11.07
N LEU A 91 6.33 2.98 -10.30
CA LEU A 91 5.46 3.39 -9.20
C LEU A 91 6.24 4.09 -8.07
N ALA A 92 7.42 3.59 -7.71
CA ALA A 92 8.24 4.20 -6.67
C ALA A 92 8.66 5.63 -7.03
N ASP A 93 8.95 5.92 -8.30
CA ASP A 93 9.26 7.28 -8.78
C ASP A 93 8.14 8.26 -8.39
N ILE A 94 6.90 7.89 -8.75
CA ILE A 94 5.71 8.71 -8.48
C ILE A 94 5.46 8.82 -6.96
N LEU A 95 5.50 7.71 -6.22
CA LEU A 95 5.11 7.67 -4.81
C LEU A 95 6.11 8.39 -3.91
N LEU A 96 7.41 8.23 -4.19
CA LEU A 96 8.45 8.88 -3.41
C LEU A 96 8.45 10.39 -3.62
N GLU A 97 8.24 10.85 -4.86
CA GLU A 97 8.14 12.29 -5.17
C GLU A 97 6.89 12.93 -4.55
N ASP A 98 5.71 12.32 -4.69
CA ASP A 98 4.46 12.82 -4.08
C ASP A 98 4.58 12.90 -2.55
N SER A 99 5.09 11.83 -1.91
CA SER A 99 5.32 11.80 -0.47
C SER A 99 6.30 12.88 -0.01
N ALA A 100 7.34 13.17 -0.80
CA ALA A 100 8.29 14.23 -0.49
C ALA A 100 7.63 15.61 -0.53
N HIS A 101 6.87 15.91 -1.58
CA HIS A 101 6.15 17.18 -1.73
C HIS A 101 5.17 17.41 -0.57
N LEU A 102 4.42 16.38 -0.18
CA LEU A 102 3.50 16.45 0.96
C LEU A 102 4.24 16.76 2.28
N GLN A 103 5.39 16.13 2.51
CA GLN A 103 6.18 16.37 3.71
C GLN A 103 6.79 17.79 3.74
N GLU A 104 7.27 18.28 2.60
CA GLU A 104 7.78 19.65 2.47
C GLU A 104 6.68 20.70 2.66
N GLU A 105 5.48 20.45 2.15
CA GLU A 105 4.31 21.29 2.38
C GLU A 105 3.92 21.31 3.86
N ASP A 106 3.80 20.14 4.49
CA ASP A 106 3.49 20.00 5.91
C ASP A 106 4.51 20.75 6.78
N ALA A 107 5.81 20.63 6.47
CA ALA A 107 6.87 21.34 7.18
C ALA A 107 6.78 22.86 6.99
N ARG A 108 6.55 23.35 5.76
CA ARG A 108 6.35 24.79 5.47
C ARG A 108 5.13 25.34 6.18
N HIS A 109 4.01 24.61 6.16
CA HIS A 109 2.78 24.99 6.83
C HIS A 109 2.97 25.04 8.36
N ALA A 110 3.64 24.04 8.94
CA ALA A 110 3.93 23.98 10.36
C ALA A 110 4.85 25.12 10.83
N ASN A 111 5.85 25.50 10.02
CA ASN A 111 6.71 26.66 10.28
C ASN A 111 5.96 27.98 10.16
N ARG A 112 5.06 28.11 9.18
CA ARG A 112 4.25 29.33 8.97
C ARG A 112 3.27 29.59 10.11
N TYR A 113 2.60 28.55 10.61
CA TYR A 113 1.53 28.68 11.61
C TYR A 113 1.93 28.28 13.03
N GLY A 114 3.19 27.88 13.26
CA GLY A 114 3.77 27.72 14.59
C GLY A 114 3.20 26.57 15.44
N TYR A 115 2.59 25.54 14.84
CA TYR A 115 2.02 24.40 15.58
C TYR A 115 2.98 23.20 15.73
N SER A 116 4.17 23.26 15.15
CA SER A 116 5.20 22.23 15.32
C SER A 116 5.84 22.31 16.71
N LYS A 117 6.25 21.16 17.26
CA LYS A 117 7.14 21.11 18.44
C LYS A 117 8.62 21.31 18.07
N HIS A 118 8.96 21.22 16.80
CA HIS A 118 10.31 21.35 16.26
C HIS A 118 10.42 22.67 15.47
N HIS A 119 11.50 23.41 15.70
CA HIS A 119 11.76 24.72 15.09
C HIS A 119 13.20 24.77 14.52
N PRO A 120 13.36 24.79 13.18
CA PRO A 120 12.31 24.63 12.18
C PRO A 120 11.71 23.21 12.19
N ALA A 121 10.47 23.10 11.71
CA ALA A 121 9.92 21.82 11.26
C ALA A 121 10.61 21.43 9.95
N GLU A 122 11.10 20.20 9.86
CA GLU A 122 11.78 19.68 8.67
C GLU A 122 11.00 18.48 8.11
N PRO A 123 10.98 18.29 6.78
CA PRO A 123 10.49 17.05 6.19
C PRO A 123 11.48 15.91 6.49
N LEU A 124 11.03 14.65 6.44
CA LEU A 124 11.91 13.51 6.64
C LEU A 124 12.97 13.40 5.53
N TYR A 125 12.55 13.78 4.32
CA TYR A 125 13.32 13.88 3.10
C TYR A 125 12.61 14.84 2.13
N THR A 126 13.35 15.35 1.15
CA THR A 126 12.91 16.36 0.18
C THR A 126 12.58 15.74 -1.17
N ALA A 127 11.93 16.52 -2.06
CA ALA A 127 11.67 16.06 -3.43
C ALA A 127 12.97 15.85 -4.23
N GLU A 128 14.02 16.60 -3.90
CA GLU A 128 15.36 16.36 -4.41
C GLU A 128 15.89 15.00 -3.97
N ASP A 129 15.76 14.65 -2.69
CA ASP A 129 16.18 13.34 -2.18
C ASP A 129 15.44 12.20 -2.89
N ALA A 130 14.13 12.34 -3.11
CA ALA A 130 13.34 11.37 -3.87
C ALA A 130 13.89 11.19 -5.30
N ARG A 131 14.11 12.29 -6.03
CA ARG A 131 14.69 12.25 -7.39
C ARG A 131 16.11 11.69 -7.42
N GLN A 132 16.92 11.93 -6.38
CA GLN A 132 18.27 11.39 -6.29
C GLN A 132 18.27 9.88 -6.04
N VAL A 133 17.42 9.37 -5.13
CA VAL A 133 17.42 7.93 -4.83
C VAL A 133 16.98 7.10 -6.02
N MET A 134 16.14 7.65 -6.90
CA MET A 134 15.74 6.98 -8.15
C MET A 134 16.91 6.65 -9.08
N LYS A 135 18.05 7.36 -8.99
CA LYS A 135 19.28 7.04 -9.75
C LYS A 135 19.94 5.73 -9.29
N GLN A 136 19.65 5.29 -8.06
CA GLN A 136 20.14 4.03 -7.49
C GLN A 136 19.30 2.83 -7.93
N PHE A 137 18.10 3.04 -8.48
CA PHE A 137 17.22 1.94 -8.87
C PHE A 137 17.79 1.13 -10.04
N ARG A 138 17.58 -0.19 -9.97
CA ARG A 138 17.87 -1.18 -10.99
C ARG A 138 16.63 -2.06 -11.13
N ALA A 139 16.12 -2.17 -12.35
CA ALA A 139 14.92 -2.93 -12.66
C ALA A 139 15.28 -4.32 -13.20
N THR A 140 14.46 -5.33 -12.86
CA THR A 140 14.53 -6.69 -13.43
C THR A 140 13.12 -7.26 -13.58
N GLY A 141 12.95 -8.25 -14.45
CA GLY A 141 11.68 -8.95 -14.63
C GLY A 141 11.38 -10.00 -13.56
N PHE A 142 10.16 -10.51 -13.57
CA PHE A 142 9.82 -11.71 -12.79
C PHE A 142 10.58 -12.93 -13.32
N GLY A 143 11.06 -13.77 -12.42
CA GLY A 143 11.81 -14.99 -12.74
C GLY A 143 13.27 -14.77 -13.21
N GLU A 144 13.71 -13.53 -13.34
CA GLU A 144 15.09 -13.18 -13.72
C GLU A 144 15.97 -13.05 -12.46
N PRO A 145 16.96 -13.94 -12.26
CA PRO A 145 17.83 -13.86 -11.09
C PRO A 145 18.86 -12.74 -11.23
N VAL A 146 19.12 -12.01 -10.15
CA VAL A 146 20.19 -11.01 -10.04
C VAL A 146 21.12 -11.32 -8.87
N ASP A 147 22.44 -11.22 -9.09
CA ASP A 147 23.44 -11.50 -8.06
C ASP A 147 23.91 -10.19 -7.39
N VAL A 148 23.89 -10.14 -6.06
CA VAL A 148 24.39 -9.06 -5.21
C VAL A 148 25.36 -9.64 -4.18
N GLY A 149 26.65 -9.63 -4.52
CA GLY A 149 27.67 -10.30 -3.71
C GLY A 149 27.36 -11.81 -3.59
N PRO A 150 27.17 -12.36 -2.38
CA PRO A 150 26.86 -13.78 -2.18
C PRO A 150 25.35 -14.10 -2.29
N PHE A 151 24.51 -13.08 -2.51
CA PHE A 151 23.05 -13.24 -2.58
C PHE A 151 22.60 -13.32 -4.03
N ARG A 152 21.83 -14.35 -4.38
CA ARG A 152 21.07 -14.43 -5.63
C ARG A 152 19.60 -14.13 -5.34
N ILE A 153 19.05 -13.14 -6.03
CA ILE A 153 17.70 -12.61 -5.78
C ILE A 153 16.82 -12.88 -6.98
N THR A 154 15.62 -13.44 -6.76
CA THR A 154 14.63 -13.69 -7.81
C THR A 154 13.26 -13.17 -7.37
N PHE A 155 12.59 -12.46 -8.26
CA PHE A 155 11.25 -11.91 -8.03
C PHE A 155 10.18 -12.85 -8.59
N GLN A 156 9.15 -13.17 -7.81
CA GLN A 156 7.96 -13.91 -8.24
C GLN A 156 6.74 -13.02 -8.04
N ARG A 157 5.77 -13.02 -8.96
CA ARG A 157 4.61 -12.11 -8.85
C ARG A 157 3.82 -12.38 -7.57
N ALA A 158 3.57 -11.35 -6.77
CA ALA A 158 2.76 -11.44 -5.55
C ALA A 158 1.29 -11.05 -5.76
N GLY A 159 0.93 -10.40 -6.87
CA GLY A 159 -0.46 -10.10 -7.21
C GLY A 159 -1.13 -9.00 -6.37
N HIS A 160 -0.39 -8.31 -5.50
CA HIS A 160 -0.92 -7.29 -4.59
C HIS A 160 -1.18 -5.93 -5.28
N ILE A 161 -0.13 -5.35 -5.86
CA ILE A 161 -0.21 -4.19 -6.76
C ILE A 161 0.62 -4.47 -8.01
N LEU A 162 0.53 -3.60 -9.01
CA LEU A 162 1.32 -3.71 -10.23
C LEU A 162 2.82 -3.77 -9.89
N GLY A 163 3.52 -4.77 -10.43
CA GLY A 163 4.92 -5.05 -10.11
C GLY A 163 5.20 -5.70 -8.76
N ALA A 164 4.21 -5.90 -7.89
CA ALA A 164 4.46 -6.48 -6.57
C ALA A 164 5.01 -7.91 -6.66
N ALA A 165 6.01 -8.20 -5.82
CA ALA A 165 6.77 -9.42 -5.87
C ALA A 165 7.04 -10.04 -4.50
N SER A 166 6.93 -11.36 -4.44
CA SER A 166 7.63 -12.16 -3.45
C SER A 166 9.09 -12.30 -3.88
N VAL A 167 10.01 -12.10 -2.95
CA VAL A 167 11.45 -12.05 -3.21
C VAL A 167 12.10 -13.28 -2.62
N ARG A 168 12.68 -14.14 -3.46
CA ARG A 168 13.48 -15.29 -3.02
C ARG A 168 14.96 -14.91 -3.04
N VAL A 169 15.64 -15.12 -1.92
CA VAL A 169 17.08 -14.87 -1.76
C VAL A 169 17.78 -16.19 -1.48
N GLU A 170 18.74 -16.55 -2.33
CA GLU A 170 19.58 -17.73 -2.19
C GLU A 170 21.01 -17.31 -1.81
N CYS A 171 21.59 -17.98 -0.81
CA CYS A 171 22.94 -17.71 -0.35
C CYS A 171 23.55 -18.98 0.27
N ALA A 172 24.77 -19.34 -0.14
CA ALA A 172 25.51 -20.49 0.42
C ALA A 172 24.73 -21.82 0.44
N GLY A 173 23.91 -22.08 -0.59
CA GLY A 173 23.10 -23.31 -0.70
C GLY A 173 21.83 -23.33 0.15
N ARG A 174 21.51 -22.22 0.79
CA ARG A 174 20.29 -22.01 1.57
C ARG A 174 19.41 -20.93 0.94
N SER A 175 18.12 -20.92 1.25
CA SER A 175 17.15 -20.01 0.65
C SER A 175 16.14 -19.43 1.66
N ILE A 176 15.86 -18.14 1.54
CA ILE A 176 14.80 -17.45 2.29
C ILE A 176 13.92 -16.68 1.32
N SER A 177 12.60 -16.82 1.47
CA SER A 177 11.63 -16.05 0.68
C SER A 177 10.94 -15.00 1.55
N PHE A 178 10.73 -13.82 1.00
CA PHE A 178 9.91 -12.75 1.58
C PHE A 178 8.65 -12.67 0.75
N SER A 179 7.49 -12.80 1.37
CA SER A 179 6.22 -12.76 0.63
C SER A 179 5.99 -11.38 -0.01
N GLY A 180 6.48 -10.32 0.62
CA GLY A 180 5.92 -8.99 0.44
C GLY A 180 4.46 -8.98 0.87
N ASP A 181 3.67 -8.09 0.30
CA ASP A 181 2.22 -8.17 0.40
C ASP A 181 1.69 -9.12 -0.67
N VAL A 182 0.85 -10.07 -0.26
CA VAL A 182 0.32 -11.12 -1.13
C VAL A 182 -1.08 -10.75 -1.55
N GLY A 183 -1.30 -10.70 -2.87
CA GLY A 183 -2.58 -10.39 -3.48
C GLY A 183 -3.60 -11.51 -3.40
N ARG A 184 -4.86 -11.16 -3.63
CA ARG A 184 -5.96 -12.11 -3.68
C ARG A 184 -5.96 -12.90 -4.99
N PRO A 185 -6.28 -14.21 -4.97
CA PRO A 185 -6.33 -15.01 -6.19
C PRO A 185 -7.45 -14.60 -7.16
N ASP A 186 -8.51 -13.97 -6.66
CA ASP A 186 -9.72 -13.56 -7.37
C ASP A 186 -9.82 -12.04 -7.60
N ASP A 187 -8.74 -11.27 -7.37
CA ASP A 187 -8.74 -9.81 -7.51
C ASP A 187 -9.26 -9.37 -8.90
N PRO A 188 -10.15 -8.36 -8.99
CA PRO A 188 -10.75 -7.94 -10.26
C PRO A 188 -9.75 -7.33 -11.25
N VAL A 189 -8.64 -6.76 -10.77
CA VAL A 189 -7.66 -6.05 -11.58
C VAL A 189 -6.34 -6.80 -11.64
N MET A 190 -5.84 -7.31 -10.53
CA MET A 190 -4.51 -7.92 -10.45
C MET A 190 -4.54 -9.40 -10.84
N LEU A 191 -3.45 -9.88 -11.44
CA LEU A 191 -3.23 -11.31 -11.62
C LEU A 191 -3.00 -11.97 -10.25
N PRO A 192 -3.36 -13.26 -10.07
CA PRO A 192 -3.10 -13.96 -8.83
C PRO A 192 -1.59 -14.05 -8.53
N PRO A 193 -1.20 -14.19 -7.26
CA PRO A 193 0.18 -14.52 -6.89
C PRO A 193 0.64 -15.80 -7.61
N GLU A 194 1.90 -15.82 -8.04
CA GLU A 194 2.54 -17.03 -8.54
C GLU A 194 2.76 -18.02 -7.40
N ARG A 195 2.79 -19.33 -7.73
CA ARG A 195 3.15 -20.35 -6.74
C ARG A 195 4.53 -20.03 -6.17
N LEU A 196 4.60 -19.95 -4.85
CA LEU A 196 5.86 -19.72 -4.15
C LEU A 196 6.86 -20.84 -4.48
N ALA A 197 8.10 -20.47 -4.84
CA ALA A 197 9.14 -21.46 -5.05
C ALA A 197 9.57 -22.10 -3.71
N PRO A 198 10.03 -23.36 -3.70
CA PRO A 198 10.55 -24.01 -2.49
C PRO A 198 11.65 -23.17 -1.81
N THR A 199 11.58 -23.09 -0.49
CA THR A 199 12.46 -22.23 0.31
C THR A 199 12.70 -22.84 1.69
N ASP A 200 13.87 -22.60 2.27
CA ASP A 200 14.21 -23.13 3.60
C ASP A 200 13.58 -22.29 4.71
N TRP A 201 13.45 -20.97 4.52
CA TRP A 201 12.73 -20.08 5.43
C TRP A 201 11.79 -19.14 4.69
N LEU A 202 10.74 -18.70 5.37
CA LEU A 202 9.75 -17.81 4.80
C LEU A 202 9.48 -16.65 5.76
N VAL A 203 9.52 -15.41 5.26
CA VAL A 203 8.95 -14.24 5.92
C VAL A 203 7.60 -13.97 5.26
N LEU A 204 6.52 -14.06 6.04
CA LEU A 204 5.14 -14.02 5.56
C LEU A 204 4.38 -12.85 6.17
N GLU A 205 3.68 -12.07 5.33
CA GLU A 205 2.76 -11.03 5.79
C GLU A 205 1.57 -11.60 6.57
N SER A 206 0.92 -10.77 7.38
CA SER A 206 -0.20 -11.20 8.23
C SER A 206 -1.27 -10.12 8.38
N THR A 207 -1.44 -9.26 7.38
CA THR A 207 -2.37 -8.12 7.44
C THR A 207 -3.78 -8.56 7.82
N TYR A 208 -4.26 -9.67 7.23
CA TYR A 208 -5.55 -10.30 7.50
C TYR A 208 -5.40 -11.68 8.16
N GLY A 209 -4.34 -11.87 8.97
CA GLY A 209 -4.05 -13.15 9.61
C GLY A 209 -5.11 -13.67 10.59
N ASP A 210 -5.97 -12.79 11.11
CA ASP A 210 -7.03 -13.08 12.09
C ASP A 210 -8.44 -13.23 11.50
N ARG A 211 -8.66 -12.87 10.24
CA ARG A 211 -10.02 -12.74 9.67
C ARG A 211 -10.11 -13.20 8.23
N LEU A 212 -11.31 -13.58 7.80
CA LEU A 212 -11.62 -13.86 6.40
C LEU A 212 -12.14 -12.60 5.71
N HIS A 213 -11.94 -12.51 4.40
CA HIS A 213 -12.72 -11.57 3.61
C HIS A 213 -14.19 -12.02 3.59
N PRO A 214 -15.14 -11.09 3.69
CA PRO A 214 -16.55 -11.44 3.59
C PRO A 214 -16.87 -11.94 2.19
N GLU A 215 -17.79 -12.89 2.10
CA GLU A 215 -18.26 -13.49 0.82
C GLU A 215 -19.21 -12.55 0.04
N HIS A 216 -19.26 -11.26 0.39
CA HIS A 216 -20.12 -10.29 -0.26
C HIS A 216 -19.58 -9.89 -1.64
N ASP A 217 -20.47 -9.81 -2.63
CA ASP A 217 -20.11 -9.28 -3.96
C ASP A 217 -19.82 -7.77 -3.88
N PRO A 218 -18.56 -7.32 -4.06
CA PRO A 218 -18.23 -5.90 -4.00
C PRO A 218 -18.90 -5.10 -5.12
N TYR A 219 -19.27 -5.73 -6.25
CA TYR A 219 -20.05 -5.08 -7.31
C TYR A 219 -21.46 -4.76 -6.84
N ALA A 220 -22.14 -5.72 -6.19
CA ALA A 220 -23.48 -5.51 -5.64
C ALA A 220 -23.48 -4.44 -4.54
N ALA A 221 -22.51 -4.48 -3.63
CA ALA A 221 -22.38 -3.50 -2.57
C ALA A 221 -22.17 -2.08 -3.12
N LEU A 222 -21.24 -1.91 -4.07
CA LEU A 222 -20.98 -0.61 -4.70
C LEU A 222 -22.20 -0.12 -5.50
N ALA A 223 -22.86 -1.00 -6.25
CA ALA A 223 -24.05 -0.64 -7.02
C ALA A 223 -25.19 -0.13 -6.12
N ASP A 224 -25.46 -0.84 -5.02
CA ASP A 224 -26.47 -0.43 -4.06
C ASP A 224 -26.14 0.95 -3.45
N ILE A 225 -24.88 1.16 -3.05
CA ILE A 225 -24.40 2.45 -2.52
C ILE A 225 -24.61 3.58 -3.52
N VAL A 226 -24.17 3.38 -4.76
CA VAL A 226 -24.27 4.41 -5.80
C VAL A 226 -25.73 4.72 -6.10
N ASN A 227 -26.56 3.71 -6.33
CA ASN A 227 -27.97 3.89 -6.67
C ASN A 227 -28.75 4.62 -5.57
N ARG A 228 -28.59 4.22 -4.30
CA ARG A 228 -29.29 4.87 -3.18
C ARG A 228 -28.80 6.29 -2.89
N THR A 229 -27.53 6.59 -3.21
CA THR A 229 -26.97 7.95 -3.05
C THR A 229 -27.48 8.86 -4.16
N VAL A 230 -27.49 8.38 -5.40
CA VAL A 230 -27.89 9.16 -6.57
C VAL A 230 -29.40 9.38 -6.61
N SER A 231 -30.22 8.40 -6.18
CA SER A 231 -31.68 8.52 -6.15
C SER A 231 -32.17 9.64 -5.22
N ARG A 232 -31.40 10.00 -4.19
CA ARG A 232 -31.64 11.15 -3.30
C ARG A 232 -30.88 12.43 -3.70
N GLY A 233 -30.31 12.46 -4.90
CA GLY A 233 -29.61 13.61 -5.46
C GLY A 233 -28.23 13.87 -4.84
N GLY A 234 -27.59 12.85 -4.27
CA GLY A 234 -26.30 12.94 -3.59
C GLY A 234 -25.08 12.69 -4.47
N THR A 235 -23.93 13.07 -3.93
CA THR A 235 -22.59 12.76 -4.45
C THR A 235 -21.97 11.60 -3.66
N VAL A 236 -21.31 10.70 -4.37
CA VAL A 236 -20.53 9.59 -3.77
C VAL A 236 -19.06 10.02 -3.69
N LEU A 237 -18.51 10.06 -2.48
CA LEU A 237 -17.09 10.27 -2.22
C LEU A 237 -16.41 8.93 -2.01
N LEU A 238 -15.33 8.68 -2.76
CA LEU A 238 -14.50 7.48 -2.67
C LEU A 238 -13.07 7.89 -2.28
N PRO A 239 -12.76 7.97 -0.97
CA PRO A 239 -11.38 8.03 -0.51
C PRO A 239 -10.62 6.78 -0.99
N SER A 240 -9.56 6.96 -1.78
CA SER A 240 -8.81 5.84 -2.35
C SER A 240 -7.30 6.03 -2.27
N PHE A 241 -6.56 4.93 -2.16
CA PHE A 241 -5.12 4.92 -2.39
C PHE A 241 -4.86 5.08 -3.88
N ALA A 242 -3.86 5.89 -4.25
CA ALA A 242 -3.58 6.19 -5.65
C ALA A 242 -3.15 4.96 -6.46
N VAL A 243 -2.51 3.99 -5.80
CA VAL A 243 -2.09 2.71 -6.38
C VAL A 243 -3.02 1.59 -5.96
N GLY A 244 -3.43 0.76 -6.93
CA GLY A 244 -4.29 -0.41 -6.73
C GLY A 244 -5.75 -0.04 -6.52
N ARG A 245 -6.10 0.53 -5.36
CA ARG A 245 -7.50 0.77 -4.95
C ARG A 245 -8.26 1.65 -5.93
N THR A 246 -7.65 2.75 -6.39
CA THR A 246 -8.29 3.66 -7.34
C THR A 246 -8.63 2.96 -8.65
N GLN A 247 -7.69 2.20 -9.20
CA GLN A 247 -7.87 1.49 -10.48
C GLN A 247 -8.92 0.38 -10.36
N ALA A 248 -8.93 -0.35 -9.23
CA ALA A 248 -9.99 -1.33 -8.94
C ALA A 248 -11.37 -0.68 -8.86
N LEU A 249 -11.52 0.43 -8.14
CA LEU A 249 -12.80 1.15 -8.07
C LEU A 249 -13.25 1.70 -9.42
N MET A 250 -12.33 2.27 -10.21
CA MET A 250 -12.64 2.71 -11.57
C MET A 250 -13.13 1.55 -12.44
N TYR A 251 -12.49 0.37 -12.35
CA TYR A 251 -12.91 -0.81 -13.08
C TYR A 251 -14.27 -1.35 -12.67
N LEU A 252 -14.53 -1.42 -11.36
CA LEU A 252 -15.85 -1.81 -10.86
C LEU A 252 -16.94 -0.84 -11.36
N LEU A 253 -16.70 0.47 -11.26
CA LEU A 253 -17.63 1.48 -11.76
C LEU A 253 -17.88 1.35 -13.25
N SER A 254 -16.84 1.13 -14.07
CA SER A 254 -17.01 0.98 -15.52
C SER A 254 -17.87 -0.24 -15.85
N ARG A 255 -17.61 -1.37 -15.20
CA ARG A 255 -18.40 -2.60 -15.36
C ARG A 255 -19.86 -2.40 -14.95
N LEU A 256 -20.10 -1.76 -13.80
CA LEU A 256 -21.45 -1.49 -13.31
C LEU A 256 -22.23 -0.56 -14.25
N MET A 257 -21.59 0.43 -14.87
CA MET A 257 -22.22 1.29 -15.87
C MET A 257 -22.50 0.55 -17.18
N ASP A 258 -21.56 -0.29 -17.65
CA ASP A 258 -21.72 -1.10 -18.86
C ASP A 258 -22.85 -2.12 -18.72
N GLU A 259 -22.97 -2.73 -17.54
CA GLU A 259 -24.04 -3.65 -17.18
C GLU A 259 -25.35 -2.93 -16.81
N GLN A 260 -25.39 -1.60 -16.86
CA GLN A 260 -26.53 -0.76 -16.48
C GLN A 260 -27.05 -1.02 -15.05
N ARG A 261 -26.17 -1.50 -14.17
CA ARG A 261 -26.47 -1.73 -12.74
C ARG A 261 -26.43 -0.44 -11.94
N ILE A 262 -25.74 0.59 -12.45
CA ILE A 262 -25.77 1.97 -11.96
C ILE A 262 -26.03 2.91 -13.15
N PRO A 263 -26.64 4.08 -12.94
CA PRO A 263 -26.84 5.06 -14.01
C PRO A 263 -25.49 5.59 -14.52
N SER A 264 -25.47 6.06 -15.77
CA SER A 264 -24.33 6.80 -16.30
C SER A 264 -24.18 8.13 -15.54
N LEU A 265 -23.05 8.28 -14.85
CA LEU A 265 -22.77 9.41 -13.98
C LEU A 265 -21.40 10.01 -14.31
N PRO A 266 -21.23 11.33 -14.12
CA PRO A 266 -19.90 11.93 -14.12
C PRO A 266 -19.03 11.30 -13.01
N VAL A 267 -17.89 10.73 -13.42
CA VAL A 267 -16.86 10.21 -12.50
C VAL A 267 -15.63 11.10 -12.59
N PHE A 268 -15.13 11.56 -11.45
CA PHE A 268 -13.95 12.41 -11.35
C PHE A 268 -12.84 11.69 -10.60
N LEU A 269 -11.62 11.75 -11.14
CA LEU A 269 -10.42 11.36 -10.41
C LEU A 269 -9.65 12.63 -10.05
N ASP A 270 -9.74 13.00 -8.77
CA ASP A 270 -9.14 14.19 -8.20
C ASP A 270 -7.93 13.83 -7.32
N SER A 271 -6.92 13.30 -7.99
CA SER A 271 -5.63 12.97 -7.39
C SER A 271 -4.56 12.93 -8.49
N PRO A 272 -3.70 13.96 -8.62
CA PRO A 272 -2.64 13.99 -9.62
C PRO A 272 -1.80 12.69 -9.63
N MET A 273 -1.39 12.23 -8.44
CA MET A 273 -0.69 10.96 -8.28
C MET A 273 -1.47 9.77 -8.86
N ALA A 274 -2.76 9.63 -8.56
CA ALA A 274 -3.56 8.52 -9.07
C ALA A 274 -3.77 8.58 -10.59
N ILE A 275 -3.80 9.78 -11.17
CA ILE A 275 -3.84 9.97 -12.62
C ILE A 275 -2.55 9.43 -13.24
N ASP A 276 -1.40 9.79 -12.69
CA ASP A 276 -0.10 9.38 -13.21
C ASP A 276 0.09 7.85 -13.06
N VAL A 277 -0.30 7.28 -11.92
CA VAL A 277 -0.32 5.82 -11.70
C VAL A 277 -1.23 5.08 -12.69
N THR A 278 -2.38 5.66 -13.05
CA THR A 278 -3.27 5.04 -14.04
C THR A 278 -2.63 4.94 -15.43
N GLY A 279 -1.70 5.85 -15.75
CA GLY A 279 -0.85 5.75 -16.94
C GLY A 279 0.08 4.53 -16.92
N VAL A 280 0.62 4.18 -15.75
CA VAL A 280 1.56 3.06 -15.57
C VAL A 280 0.91 1.71 -15.90
N PHE A 281 -0.37 1.50 -15.56
CA PHE A 281 -1.11 0.28 -15.94
C PHE A 281 -1.14 0.10 -17.47
N ARG A 282 -1.20 1.18 -18.25
CA ARG A 282 -1.15 1.06 -19.71
C ARG A 282 0.19 0.56 -20.23
N HIS A 283 1.30 0.85 -19.53
CA HIS A 283 2.63 0.42 -19.93
C HIS A 283 2.90 -1.06 -19.62
N PHE A 284 2.43 -1.56 -18.47
CA PHE A 284 2.68 -2.93 -18.01
C PHE A 284 1.52 -3.88 -18.29
N GLN A 285 1.13 -3.95 -19.57
CA GLN A 285 0.15 -4.93 -20.04
C GLN A 285 0.66 -6.36 -19.78
N GLY A 286 -0.23 -7.24 -19.30
CA GLY A 286 0.11 -8.63 -18.99
C GLY A 286 0.57 -8.86 -17.55
N GLU A 287 0.80 -7.83 -16.74
CA GLU A 287 0.99 -7.96 -15.29
C GLU A 287 -0.32 -7.80 -14.49
N HIS A 288 -1.41 -7.48 -15.17
CA HIS A 288 -2.77 -7.33 -14.62
C HIS A 288 -3.83 -7.83 -15.63
N ARG A 289 -5.08 -7.97 -15.17
CA ARG A 289 -6.23 -8.48 -15.94
C ARG A 289 -6.83 -7.46 -16.91
N LEU A 290 -6.52 -6.18 -16.75
CA LEU A 290 -7.04 -5.14 -17.63
C LEU A 290 -6.39 -5.26 -19.01
N GLY A 291 -7.17 -5.63 -20.03
CA GLY A 291 -6.72 -5.56 -21.43
C GLY A 291 -6.73 -4.12 -21.96
N PRO A 292 -6.22 -3.89 -23.20
CA PRO A 292 -6.15 -2.56 -23.80
C PRO A 292 -7.49 -1.81 -23.81
N ASP A 293 -8.57 -2.48 -24.22
CA ASP A 293 -9.92 -1.88 -24.27
C ASP A 293 -10.42 -1.48 -22.88
N ALA A 294 -10.10 -2.28 -21.85
CA ALA A 294 -10.46 -1.96 -20.47
C ALA A 294 -9.68 -0.73 -20.00
N CYS A 295 -8.37 -0.64 -20.27
CA CYS A 295 -7.56 0.53 -19.96
C CYS A 295 -8.10 1.80 -20.65
N ASP A 296 -8.41 1.72 -21.95
CA ASP A 296 -8.99 2.84 -22.70
C ASP A 296 -10.36 3.26 -22.15
N ARG A 297 -11.17 2.28 -21.71
CA ARG A 297 -12.44 2.54 -21.05
C ARG A 297 -12.27 3.25 -19.70
N LEU A 298 -11.32 2.80 -18.86
CA LEU A 298 -11.04 3.47 -17.59
C LEU A 298 -10.64 4.93 -17.80
N GLN A 299 -9.87 5.19 -18.87
CA GLN A 299 -9.41 6.53 -19.18
C GLN A 299 -10.52 7.45 -19.70
N SER A 300 -11.44 6.92 -20.51
CA SER A 300 -12.55 7.70 -21.10
C SER A 300 -13.74 7.90 -20.16
N MET A 301 -13.94 7.00 -19.20
CA MET A 301 -15.05 7.11 -18.22
C MET A 301 -14.82 8.22 -17.20
N VAL A 302 -13.56 8.60 -16.95
CA VAL A 302 -13.18 9.48 -15.84
C VAL A 302 -12.73 10.84 -16.33
N THR A 303 -13.23 11.90 -15.69
CA THR A 303 -12.69 13.24 -15.84
C THR A 303 -11.55 13.47 -14.86
N TYR A 304 -10.37 13.79 -15.40
CA TYR A 304 -9.17 13.99 -14.60
C TYR A 304 -9.06 15.42 -14.08
N THR A 305 -8.95 15.56 -12.76
CA THR A 305 -8.83 16.86 -12.09
C THR A 305 -7.40 17.04 -11.59
N ARG A 306 -6.62 17.88 -12.28
CA ARG A 306 -5.20 18.13 -11.94
C ARG A 306 -4.99 19.42 -11.16
N SER A 307 -5.71 20.49 -11.47
CA SER A 307 -5.50 21.79 -10.82
C SER A 307 -6.31 21.91 -9.51
N PRO A 308 -5.83 22.70 -8.53
CA PRO A 308 -6.63 23.08 -7.37
C PRO A 308 -7.93 23.79 -7.75
N GLU A 309 -7.91 24.65 -8.77
CA GLU A 309 -9.07 25.41 -9.23
C GLU A 309 -10.18 24.48 -9.75
N ASP A 310 -9.82 23.45 -10.51
CA ASP A 310 -10.78 22.44 -10.98
C ASP A 310 -11.35 21.61 -9.81
N SER A 311 -10.53 21.30 -8.81
CA SER A 311 -10.94 20.58 -7.58
C SER A 311 -11.94 21.41 -6.75
N GLU A 312 -11.71 22.72 -6.64
CA GLU A 312 -12.64 23.65 -5.99
C GLU A 312 -13.95 23.79 -6.77
N ALA A 313 -13.88 23.93 -8.10
CA ALA A 313 -15.05 23.98 -8.96
C ALA A 313 -15.90 22.71 -8.87
N LEU A 314 -15.23 21.55 -8.79
CA LEU A 314 -15.88 20.25 -8.55
C LEU A 314 -16.59 20.24 -7.19
N SER A 315 -15.95 20.74 -6.15
CA SER A 315 -16.49 20.86 -4.79
C SER A 315 -17.68 21.84 -4.70
N ALA A 316 -17.77 22.83 -5.59
CA ALA A 316 -18.88 23.77 -5.66
C ALA A 316 -20.10 23.19 -6.40
N ASN A 317 -19.89 22.23 -7.30
CA ASN A 317 -20.94 21.65 -8.13
C ASN A 317 -21.75 20.60 -7.35
N ARG A 318 -23.06 20.86 -7.17
CA ARG A 318 -23.98 19.99 -6.42
C ARG A 318 -24.68 18.90 -7.26
N PHE A 319 -24.45 18.83 -8.57
CA PHE A 319 -25.02 17.78 -9.42
C PHE A 319 -24.50 16.40 -8.98
N PRO A 320 -25.36 15.36 -8.88
CA PRO A 320 -24.94 14.00 -8.50
C PRO A 320 -23.76 13.50 -9.33
N LYS A 321 -22.70 13.03 -8.66
CA LYS A 321 -21.45 12.61 -9.29
C LYS A 321 -20.71 11.63 -8.38
N ILE A 322 -19.65 11.01 -8.91
CA ILE A 322 -18.74 10.17 -8.15
C ILE A 322 -17.37 10.85 -8.14
N ILE A 323 -16.76 11.02 -6.97
CA ILE A 323 -15.44 11.64 -6.80
C ILE A 323 -14.50 10.62 -6.16
N LEU A 324 -13.49 10.17 -6.90
CA LEU A 324 -12.35 9.42 -6.37
C LEU A 324 -11.24 10.41 -6.03
N ALA A 325 -10.77 10.41 -4.79
CA ALA A 325 -9.69 11.30 -4.37
C ALA A 325 -8.83 10.67 -3.28
N GLY A 326 -7.54 11.00 -3.31
CA GLY A 326 -6.62 10.66 -2.23
C GLY A 326 -6.77 11.62 -1.03
N ALA A 327 -6.43 11.21 0.18
CA ALA A 327 -5.83 9.92 0.56
C ALA A 327 -6.85 8.90 1.09
N GLY A 328 -6.62 7.61 0.80
CA GLY A 328 -7.54 6.50 1.15
C GLY A 328 -7.87 6.31 2.63
N MET A 329 -7.06 6.84 3.55
CA MET A 329 -7.34 6.81 5.00
C MET A 329 -7.84 8.14 5.57
N LEU A 330 -8.14 9.13 4.74
CA LEU A 330 -8.58 10.47 5.16
C LEU A 330 -7.57 11.17 6.11
N ASN A 331 -6.29 10.85 5.98
CA ASN A 331 -5.21 11.49 6.74
C ASN A 331 -4.77 12.84 6.11
N GLY A 332 -4.94 13.00 4.80
CA GLY A 332 -4.62 14.19 4.02
C GLY A 332 -5.25 14.17 2.63
N GLY A 333 -4.76 15.03 1.74
CA GLY A 333 -5.14 15.07 0.32
C GLY A 333 -6.48 15.76 0.03
N ARG A 334 -6.83 15.82 -1.26
CA ARG A 334 -8.00 16.54 -1.79
C ARG A 334 -9.32 16.00 -1.28
N ILE A 335 -9.38 14.72 -0.89
CA ILE A 335 -10.59 14.13 -0.32
C ILE A 335 -11.09 14.88 0.92
N LEU A 336 -10.20 15.51 1.69
CA LEU A 336 -10.60 16.30 2.87
C LEU A 336 -11.36 17.57 2.49
N HIS A 337 -11.04 18.19 1.37
CA HIS A 337 -11.78 19.35 0.84
C HIS A 337 -13.17 18.94 0.36
N HIS A 338 -13.27 17.82 -0.35
CA HIS A 338 -14.57 17.24 -0.73
C HIS A 338 -15.40 16.86 0.49
N LEU A 339 -14.79 16.27 1.51
CA LEU A 339 -15.49 15.91 2.74
C LEU A 339 -16.01 17.16 3.48
N LEU A 340 -15.29 18.29 3.46
CA LEU A 340 -15.80 19.55 3.97
C LEU A 340 -16.98 20.09 3.15
N ALA A 341 -16.95 19.94 1.83
CA ALA A 341 -18.00 20.44 0.93
C ALA A 341 -19.29 19.60 0.96
N PHE A 342 -19.17 18.28 1.09
CA PHE A 342 -20.28 17.33 0.94
C PHE A 342 -20.62 16.57 2.23
N GLY A 343 -19.68 16.43 3.17
CA GLY A 343 -19.82 15.55 4.33
C GLY A 343 -20.90 15.97 5.33
N GLY A 344 -21.29 17.23 5.37
CA GLY A 344 -22.37 17.72 6.24
C GLY A 344 -23.78 17.39 5.75
N ASP A 345 -23.96 17.01 4.49
CA ASP A 345 -25.27 16.83 3.86
C ASP A 345 -25.65 15.33 3.79
N PRO A 346 -26.79 14.91 4.38
CA PRO A 346 -27.23 13.52 4.45
C PRO A 346 -27.55 12.90 3.08
N ARG A 347 -27.68 13.71 2.02
CA ARG A 347 -27.85 13.18 0.66
C ARG A 347 -26.59 12.51 0.15
N ASN A 348 -25.41 12.91 0.61
CA ASN A 348 -24.14 12.37 0.12
C ASN A 348 -23.77 11.07 0.84
N THR A 349 -22.78 10.38 0.29
CA THR A 349 -22.18 9.19 0.92
C THR A 349 -20.67 9.26 0.80
N VAL A 350 -19.96 8.96 1.89
CA VAL A 350 -18.54 8.63 1.86
C VAL A 350 -18.38 7.11 1.96
N VAL A 351 -17.62 6.53 1.03
CA VAL A 351 -17.49 5.10 0.85
C VAL A 351 -16.06 4.67 1.14
N ILE A 352 -15.87 3.97 2.25
CA ILE A 352 -14.57 3.45 2.67
C ILE A 352 -14.35 2.08 2.02
N ALA A 353 -13.41 1.99 1.08
CA ALA A 353 -13.16 0.78 0.29
C ALA A 353 -11.79 0.12 0.55
N GLY A 354 -11.05 0.56 1.57
CA GLY A 354 -9.72 0.04 1.91
C GLY A 354 -9.44 0.05 3.41
N TYR A 355 -8.37 -0.63 3.81
CA TYR A 355 -7.95 -0.73 5.21
C TYR A 355 -7.76 0.65 5.84
N GLN A 356 -8.18 0.78 7.09
CA GLN A 356 -8.08 2.01 7.87
C GLN A 356 -7.23 1.73 9.11
N ALA A 357 -6.01 2.28 9.14
CA ALA A 357 -5.15 2.14 10.31
C ALA A 357 -5.73 2.89 11.51
N GLU A 358 -5.50 2.35 12.71
CA GLU A 358 -5.99 2.96 13.95
C GLU A 358 -5.52 4.41 14.10
N GLY A 359 -6.45 5.28 14.52
CA GLY A 359 -6.18 6.69 14.75
C GLY A 359 -6.22 7.56 13.50
N THR A 360 -6.53 6.99 12.33
CA THR A 360 -6.87 7.77 11.13
C THR A 360 -8.32 8.28 11.18
N ARG A 361 -8.65 9.26 10.33
CA ARG A 361 -10.04 9.77 10.27
C ARG A 361 -10.99 8.74 9.69
N GLY A 362 -10.55 7.92 8.74
CA GLY A 362 -11.41 6.85 8.21
C GLY A 362 -11.71 5.78 9.25
N ASP A 363 -10.74 5.38 10.08
CA ASP A 363 -10.99 4.51 11.25
C ASP A 363 -12.03 5.13 12.20
N ALA A 364 -11.89 6.42 12.50
CA ALA A 364 -12.86 7.13 13.34
C ALA A 364 -14.28 7.13 12.74
N LEU A 365 -14.42 7.35 11.43
CA LEU A 365 -15.72 7.31 10.73
C LEU A 365 -16.37 5.93 10.78
N LEU A 366 -15.59 4.87 10.55
CA LEU A 366 -16.06 3.48 10.63
C LEU A 366 -16.54 3.13 12.04
N LYS A 367 -15.87 3.66 13.07
CA LYS A 367 -16.27 3.54 14.49
C LYS A 367 -17.47 4.43 14.88
N GLY A 368 -18.11 5.08 13.92
CA GLY A 368 -19.32 5.87 14.16
C GLY A 368 -19.08 7.33 14.53
N THR A 369 -17.84 7.84 14.44
CA THR A 369 -17.57 9.26 14.68
C THR A 369 -18.33 10.12 13.66
N ARG A 370 -18.98 11.19 14.12
CA ARG A 370 -19.77 12.12 13.30
C ARG A 370 -19.26 13.56 13.33
N SER A 371 -18.08 13.78 13.89
CA SER A 371 -17.36 15.05 13.82
C SER A 371 -15.87 14.79 13.65
N LEU A 372 -15.24 15.37 12.63
CA LEU A 372 -13.83 15.17 12.34
C LEU A 372 -13.07 16.48 12.38
N ARG A 373 -11.86 16.45 12.95
CA ARG A 373 -10.94 17.59 12.92
C ARG A 373 -10.22 17.67 11.57
N ILE A 374 -10.59 18.60 10.71
CA ILE A 374 -10.02 18.81 9.37
C ILE A 374 -9.48 20.25 9.29
N PHE A 375 -8.22 20.41 8.87
CA PHE A 375 -7.52 21.71 8.81
C PHE A 375 -7.68 22.57 10.08
N GLY A 376 -7.61 21.93 11.26
CA GLY A 376 -7.71 22.61 12.55
C GLY A 376 -9.14 23.00 12.99
N ARG A 377 -10.17 22.63 12.22
CA ARG A 377 -11.58 22.91 12.54
C ARG A 377 -12.38 21.62 12.69
N ASP A 378 -13.41 21.63 13.52
CA ASP A 378 -14.35 20.50 13.63
C ASP A 378 -15.37 20.57 12.50
N ALA A 379 -15.44 19.52 11.70
CA ALA A 379 -16.36 19.37 10.58
C ALA A 379 -17.44 18.34 10.94
N PRO A 380 -18.74 18.70 10.89
CA PRO A 380 -19.82 17.74 11.09
C PRO A 380 -19.90 16.78 9.90
N ILE A 381 -20.13 15.50 10.19
CA ILE A 381 -20.32 14.44 9.20
C ILE A 381 -21.76 13.96 9.34
N GLY A 382 -22.63 14.53 8.51
CA GLY A 382 -24.05 14.21 8.39
C GLY A 382 -24.37 13.30 7.20
N CYS A 383 -23.43 13.10 6.28
CA CYS A 383 -23.55 12.17 5.17
C CYS A 383 -23.53 10.71 5.64
N GLU A 384 -24.02 9.83 4.77
CA GLU A 384 -23.91 8.39 4.98
C GLU A 384 -22.42 7.97 4.95
N VAL A 385 -22.00 7.13 5.90
CA VAL A 385 -20.69 6.47 5.88
C VAL A 385 -20.93 5.01 5.55
N ALA A 386 -20.52 4.59 4.36
CA ALA A 386 -20.62 3.20 3.91
C ALA A 386 -19.23 2.58 3.85
N GLN A 387 -19.16 1.27 4.05
CA GLN A 387 -17.94 0.48 3.88
C GLN A 387 -18.18 -0.57 2.80
N ILE A 388 -17.22 -0.73 1.89
CA ILE A 388 -17.17 -1.86 0.98
C ILE A 388 -16.03 -2.76 1.46
N GLU A 389 -16.41 -3.94 1.93
CA GLU A 389 -15.48 -5.01 2.27
C GLU A 389 -15.20 -5.89 1.05
N GLY A 390 -14.21 -6.79 1.14
CA GLY A 390 -13.87 -7.70 0.03
C GLY A 390 -13.10 -7.05 -1.13
N LEU A 391 -12.87 -5.74 -1.08
CA LEU A 391 -12.03 -5.05 -2.04
C LEU A 391 -10.54 -5.10 -1.68
N SER A 392 -10.16 -5.48 -0.45
CA SER A 392 -8.74 -5.52 -0.02
C SER A 392 -7.79 -6.11 -1.07
N ALA A 393 -6.63 -5.49 -1.24
CA ALA A 393 -5.58 -6.00 -2.13
C ALA A 393 -4.69 -7.06 -1.46
N HIS A 394 -4.94 -7.38 -0.18
CA HIS A 394 -4.22 -8.42 0.56
C HIS A 394 -5.04 -9.69 0.65
N ALA A 395 -4.38 -10.84 0.59
CA ALA A 395 -4.95 -12.14 0.88
C ALA A 395 -5.41 -12.24 2.34
N ASP A 396 -6.54 -12.88 2.58
CA ASP A 396 -6.92 -13.31 3.93
C ASP A 396 -6.12 -14.54 4.40
N TYR A 397 -6.27 -14.93 5.66
CA TYR A 397 -5.51 -16.07 6.17
C TYR A 397 -5.77 -17.36 5.38
N ARG A 398 -6.97 -17.59 4.85
CA ARG A 398 -7.31 -18.83 4.13
C ARG A 398 -6.68 -18.80 2.74
N GLU A 399 -6.78 -17.67 2.06
CA GLU A 399 -6.12 -17.43 0.78
C GLU A 399 -4.58 -17.57 0.92
N LEU A 400 -3.98 -17.08 2.00
CA LEU A 400 -2.56 -17.28 2.31
C LEU A 400 -2.23 -18.75 2.56
N LEU A 401 -3.01 -19.47 3.37
CA LEU A 401 -2.77 -20.89 3.60
C LEU A 401 -2.89 -21.70 2.30
N ASP A 402 -3.90 -21.42 1.47
CA ASP A 402 -4.11 -22.08 0.19
C ASP A 402 -3.01 -21.76 -0.83
N TRP A 403 -2.44 -20.56 -0.79
CA TRP A 403 -1.25 -20.20 -1.57
C TRP A 403 0.01 -20.97 -1.12
N LEU A 404 0.12 -21.31 0.17
CA LEU A 404 1.25 -22.04 0.75
C LEU A 404 1.12 -23.56 0.64
N ARG A 405 -0.10 -24.12 0.63
CA ARG A 405 -0.38 -25.57 0.55
C ARG A 405 0.37 -26.30 -0.58
N PRO A 406 0.55 -25.72 -1.78
CA PRO A 406 1.31 -26.36 -2.84
C PRO A 406 2.80 -26.48 -2.57
N LEU A 407 3.38 -25.96 -1.50
CA LEU A 407 4.81 -26.17 -1.22
C LEU A 407 5.07 -27.65 -0.85
N ASP A 408 5.82 -28.35 -1.70
CA ASP A 408 6.11 -29.79 -1.55
C ASP A 408 6.96 -30.10 -0.29
N ARG A 409 7.65 -29.09 0.25
CA ARG A 409 8.46 -29.17 1.46
C ARG A 409 8.13 -27.99 2.37
N ALA A 410 7.82 -28.29 3.63
CA ALA A 410 7.65 -27.28 4.67
C ALA A 410 8.98 -26.51 4.88
N PRO A 411 8.94 -25.17 4.99
CA PRO A 411 10.09 -24.40 5.46
C PRO A 411 10.52 -24.86 6.85
N GLU A 412 11.80 -24.75 7.17
CA GLU A 412 12.33 -25.02 8.52
C GLU A 412 11.68 -24.11 9.57
N ARG A 413 11.37 -22.86 9.18
CA ARG A 413 10.61 -21.90 9.97
C ARG A 413 9.94 -20.84 9.09
N VAL A 414 8.73 -20.43 9.49
CA VAL A 414 8.04 -19.24 8.99
C VAL A 414 8.13 -18.12 10.01
N PHE A 415 8.52 -16.93 9.59
CA PHE A 415 8.50 -15.69 10.36
C PHE A 415 7.28 -14.89 9.93
N VAL A 416 6.34 -14.68 10.86
CA VAL A 416 5.08 -13.97 10.59
C VAL A 416 5.24 -12.51 10.97
N THR A 417 5.15 -11.62 9.98
CA THR A 417 5.40 -10.17 10.09
C THR A 417 4.26 -9.39 9.44
N HIS A 418 4.37 -8.06 9.36
CA HIS A 418 3.46 -7.20 8.61
C HIS A 418 1.98 -7.43 8.97
N GLY A 419 1.69 -7.25 10.26
CA GLY A 419 0.38 -7.51 10.84
C GLY A 419 0.32 -6.96 12.26
N GLU A 420 -0.89 -6.61 12.69
CA GLU A 420 -1.13 -6.30 14.10
C GLU A 420 -0.85 -7.55 14.97
N PRO A 421 -0.47 -7.41 16.24
CA PRO A 421 -0.06 -8.54 17.09
C PRO A 421 -1.05 -9.71 17.10
N LEU A 422 -2.35 -9.42 17.13
CA LEU A 422 -3.40 -10.45 17.09
C LEU A 422 -3.46 -11.18 15.75
N ALA A 423 -3.33 -10.45 14.63
CA ALA A 423 -3.35 -11.01 13.29
C ALA A 423 -2.14 -11.91 13.04
N ALA A 424 -0.95 -11.45 13.46
CA ALA A 424 0.30 -12.21 13.36
C ALA A 424 0.25 -13.51 14.19
N ASP A 425 -0.14 -13.45 15.47
CA ASP A 425 -0.21 -14.66 16.30
C ASP A 425 -1.33 -15.61 15.84
N SER A 426 -2.46 -15.07 15.37
CA SER A 426 -3.54 -15.90 14.81
C SER A 426 -3.06 -16.68 13.59
N LEU A 427 -2.36 -16.03 12.65
CA LEU A 427 -1.80 -16.71 11.49
C LEU A 427 -0.71 -17.72 11.88
N ARG A 428 0.17 -17.38 12.83
CA ARG A 428 1.17 -18.32 13.40
C ARG A 428 0.51 -19.61 13.89
N GLN A 429 -0.56 -19.49 14.69
CA GLN A 429 -1.30 -20.65 15.19
C GLN A 429 -1.94 -21.47 14.06
N LYS A 430 -2.48 -20.81 13.03
CA LYS A 430 -3.08 -21.49 11.88
C LYS A 430 -2.05 -22.25 11.03
N LEU A 431 -0.87 -21.67 10.80
CA LEU A 431 0.24 -22.35 10.12
C LEU A 431 0.64 -23.65 10.85
N GLU A 432 0.73 -23.60 12.18
CA GLU A 432 1.05 -24.77 13.02
C GLU A 432 -0.06 -25.82 12.98
N ARG A 433 -1.33 -25.41 13.08
CA ARG A 433 -2.47 -26.34 13.17
C ARG A 433 -2.90 -26.92 11.83
N GLU A 434 -2.87 -26.13 10.76
CA GLU A 434 -3.43 -26.50 9.46
C GLU A 434 -2.39 -27.01 8.46
N LEU A 435 -1.15 -26.53 8.55
CA LEU A 435 -0.05 -26.97 7.69
C LEU A 435 1.00 -27.81 8.45
N GLY A 436 0.99 -27.79 9.79
CA GLY A 436 2.02 -28.45 10.60
C GLY A 436 3.37 -27.74 10.55
N TRP A 437 3.40 -26.47 10.12
CA TRP A 437 4.64 -25.73 9.91
C TRP A 437 5.06 -25.00 11.19
N ARG A 438 6.36 -24.94 11.45
CA ARG A 438 6.90 -24.17 12.57
C ARG A 438 6.86 -22.69 12.24
N ALA A 439 6.16 -21.90 13.05
CA ALA A 439 6.04 -20.46 12.85
C ALA A 439 6.42 -19.68 14.12
N VAL A 440 6.93 -18.47 13.94
CA VAL A 440 7.23 -17.53 15.03
C VAL A 440 6.80 -16.13 14.60
N VAL A 441 6.35 -15.31 15.54
CA VAL A 441 6.13 -13.87 15.33
C VAL A 441 7.37 -13.16 15.89
N PRO A 442 8.27 -12.61 15.04
CA PRO A 442 9.43 -11.88 15.51
C PRO A 442 9.05 -10.58 16.20
N GLU A 443 9.84 -10.19 17.19
CA GLU A 443 9.82 -8.85 17.75
C GLU A 443 10.79 -7.93 16.97
N GLN A 444 10.64 -6.62 17.18
CA GLN A 444 11.56 -5.67 16.59
C GLN A 444 12.98 -5.88 17.16
N ASP A 445 13.96 -5.84 16.26
CA ASP A 445 15.39 -6.07 16.49
C ASP A 445 15.79 -7.53 16.74
N ASP A 446 14.85 -8.49 16.75
CA ASP A 446 15.15 -9.92 16.80
C ASP A 446 16.08 -10.34 15.65
N GLU A 447 17.02 -11.24 15.96
CA GLU A 447 17.97 -11.84 15.02
C GLU A 447 17.89 -13.36 15.11
N PHE A 448 17.87 -14.02 13.95
CA PHE A 448 17.86 -15.48 13.84
C PHE A 448 19.01 -15.95 12.95
N ASP A 449 19.65 -17.03 13.37
CA ASP A 449 20.60 -17.77 12.54
C ASP A 449 19.86 -18.75 11.63
N LEU A 450 20.31 -18.80 10.39
CA LEU A 450 19.77 -19.57 9.28
C LEU A 450 20.85 -20.51 8.71
N ASP A 451 21.81 -20.96 9.51
CA ASP A 451 22.79 -21.99 9.15
C ASP A 451 22.42 -23.39 9.67
#